data_AF-A0A3B9VY12-F1
#
_entry.id   AF-A0A3B9VY12-F1
#
_cell.length_a   1.000
_cell.length_b   1.000
_cell.length_c   1.000
_cell.angle_alpha   90.00
_cell.angle_beta   90.00
_cell.angle_gamma   90.00
#
_symmetry.space_group_name_H-M   'P 1'
#
loop_
_entity.id
_entity.type
_entity.pdbx_description
1 polymer ?
#
loop_
_entity_poly.entity_id
_entity_poly.type
_entity_poly.pdbx_seq_one_letter_code
_entity_poly.pdbx_strand_id
1 'polypeptide(L)'
;TVGTDHDTSAFAVATLRTWWKSVGQARYPRAGRLLVCADSGGSNGSRIRAWKIELAKLAKETGLDITVCHLPPGTSKWNKI
;
A
#
# COMPACT_ATOMS: atom_id res chain seq x y z
N THR A 1 -11.09 17.61 9.68
CA THR A 1 -10.04 17.63 8.64
C THR A 1 -9.38 16.27 8.63
N VAL A 2 -9.49 15.53 7.52
CA VAL A 2 -8.78 14.24 7.33
C VAL A 2 -7.29 14.59 7.21
N GLY A 3 -6.52 14.29 8.26
CA GLY A 3 -5.18 14.88 8.40
C GLY A 3 -4.42 14.34 9.59
N THR A 4 -4.37 13.02 9.74
CA THR A 4 -3.40 12.37 10.62
C THR A 4 -2.71 11.28 9.81
N ASP A 5 -1.41 11.43 9.58
CA ASP A 5 -0.59 10.62 8.66
C ASP A 5 -0.70 9.08 8.86
N HIS A 6 -1.21 8.65 10.01
CA HIS A 6 -1.51 7.26 10.32
C HIS A 6 -2.80 6.74 9.64
N ASP A 7 -3.88 7.53 9.65
CA ASP A 7 -5.20 7.11 9.21
C ASP A 7 -5.20 6.76 7.72
N THR A 8 -4.51 7.56 6.90
CA THR A 8 -4.42 7.33 5.46
C THR A 8 -3.55 6.11 5.12
N SER A 9 -2.49 5.85 5.89
CA SER A 9 -1.66 4.65 5.73
C SER A 9 -2.46 3.38 6.04
N ALA A 10 -3.19 3.39 7.15
CA ALA A 10 -4.02 2.28 7.58
C ALA A 10 -5.17 2.01 6.58
N PHE A 11 -5.79 3.07 6.08
CA PHE A 11 -6.82 2.99 5.05
C PHE A 11 -6.28 2.34 3.76
N ALA A 12 -5.15 2.80 3.23
CA ALA A 12 -4.55 2.24 2.03
C ALA A 12 -4.22 0.75 2.16
N VAL A 13 -3.64 0.33 3.30
CA VAL A 13 -3.37 -1.09 3.56
C VAL A 13 -4.67 -1.90 3.74
N ALA A 14 -5.70 -1.31 4.37
CA ALA A 14 -7.01 -1.96 4.47
C ALA A 14 -7.63 -2.21 3.08
N THR A 15 -7.49 -1.29 2.14
CA THR A 15 -7.91 -1.49 0.75
C THR A 15 -7.15 -2.65 0.08
N LEU A 16 -5.82 -2.72 0.24
CA LEU A 16 -5.01 -3.83 -0.28
C LEU A 16 -5.44 -5.18 0.32
N ARG A 17 -5.68 -5.21 1.63
CA ARG A 17 -6.16 -6.40 2.35
C ARG A 17 -7.49 -6.89 1.79
N THR A 18 -8.45 -5.99 1.64
CA THR A 18 -9.78 -6.33 1.12
C THR A 18 -9.70 -6.86 -0.30
N TRP A 19 -8.90 -6.22 -1.17
CA TRP A 19 -8.68 -6.72 -2.53
C TRP A 19 -8.04 -8.11 -2.56
N TRP A 20 -7.03 -8.36 -1.73
CA TRP A 20 -6.38 -9.66 -1.68
C TRP A 20 -7.36 -10.76 -1.26
N LYS A 21 -8.18 -10.51 -0.24
CA LYS A 21 -9.18 -11.48 0.25
C LYS A 21 -10.32 -11.72 -0.74
N SER A 22 -10.77 -10.69 -1.47
CA SER A 22 -11.93 -10.82 -2.36
C SER A 22 -11.57 -11.32 -3.76
N VAL A 23 -10.41 -10.92 -4.29
CA VAL A 23 -10.02 -11.20 -5.69
C VAL A 23 -8.64 -11.82 -5.78
N GLY A 24 -7.65 -11.25 -5.08
CA GLY A 24 -6.25 -11.61 -5.24
C GLY A 24 -5.95 -13.08 -4.99
N GLN A 25 -6.41 -13.62 -3.86
CA GLN A 25 -6.17 -15.00 -3.46
C GLN A 25 -6.79 -16.02 -4.44
N ALA A 26 -8.03 -15.78 -4.88
CA ALA A 26 -8.71 -16.67 -5.81
C ALA A 26 -8.10 -16.62 -7.21
N ARG A 27 -7.70 -15.43 -7.68
CA ARG A 27 -7.14 -15.22 -9.01
C ARG A 27 -5.67 -15.61 -9.11
N TYR A 28 -4.93 -15.51 -8.01
CA TYR A 28 -3.49 -15.79 -7.94
C TYR A 28 -3.16 -16.73 -6.77
N PRO A 29 -3.69 -17.97 -6.75
CA PRO A 29 -3.59 -18.88 -5.60
C PRO A 29 -2.15 -19.35 -5.29
N ARG A 30 -1.22 -19.18 -6.23
CA ARG A 30 0.20 -19.53 -6.07
C ARG A 30 1.11 -18.31 -5.92
N ALA A 31 0.57 -17.10 -5.85
CA ALA A 31 1.39 -15.92 -5.69
C ALA A 31 1.91 -15.84 -4.25
N GLY A 32 3.25 -15.82 -4.10
CA GLY A 32 3.93 -15.56 -2.84
C GLY A 32 4.48 -14.14 -2.72
N ARG A 33 4.29 -13.29 -3.75
CA ARG A 33 4.82 -11.92 -3.79
C ARG A 33 3.78 -10.94 -4.30
N LEU A 34 3.80 -9.73 -3.75
CA LEU A 34 2.93 -8.63 -4.16
C LEU A 34 3.77 -7.38 -4.44
N LEU A 35 3.64 -6.84 -5.65
CA LEU A 35 4.22 -5.55 -6.01
C LEU A 35 3.16 -4.45 -5.84
N VAL A 36 3.46 -3.44 -5.02
CA VAL A 36 2.62 -2.26 -4.80
C VAL A 36 3.32 -1.05 -5.40
N CYS A 37 2.73 -0.46 -6.44
CA CYS A 37 3.20 0.82 -6.97
C CYS A 37 2.51 1.95 -6.23
N ALA A 38 3.27 2.79 -5.53
CA ALA A 38 2.76 3.93 -4.76
C ALA A 38 3.34 5.24 -5.29
N ASP A 39 2.53 6.30 -5.28
CA ASP A 39 3.07 7.64 -5.39
C ASP A 39 3.82 7.99 -4.09
N SER A 40 5.00 8.59 -4.23
CA SER A 40 5.87 8.91 -3.09
C SER A 40 5.34 10.05 -2.19
N GLY A 41 4.07 10.43 -2.35
CA GLY A 41 3.44 11.56 -1.67
C GLY A 41 2.78 11.17 -0.36
N GLY A 42 2.78 12.10 0.60
CA GLY A 42 2.00 12.00 1.84
C GLY A 42 2.25 10.71 2.64
N SER A 43 1.15 10.10 3.10
CA SER A 43 1.15 8.92 3.97
C SER A 43 1.72 7.65 3.34
N ASN A 44 1.77 7.56 2.02
CA ASN A 44 2.31 6.39 1.30
C ASN A 44 3.82 6.50 1.06
N GLY A 45 4.45 7.59 1.52
CA GLY A 45 5.87 7.85 1.34
C GLY A 45 6.74 6.75 1.94
N SER A 46 7.81 6.40 1.24
CA SER A 46 8.80 5.40 1.66
C SER A 46 9.47 5.69 3.02
N ARG A 47 9.35 6.91 3.54
CA ARG A 47 9.88 7.34 4.84
C ARG A 47 8.86 7.24 5.99
N ILE A 48 7.58 7.03 5.69
CA ILE A 48 6.52 6.99 6.69
C ILE A 48 6.53 5.64 7.42
N ARG A 49 6.69 5.70 8.76
CA ARG A 49 6.76 4.50 9.60
C ARG A 49 5.42 3.76 9.68
N ALA A 50 4.31 4.50 9.71
CA ALA A 50 2.96 3.93 9.75
C ALA A 50 2.71 3.02 8.53
N TRP A 51 3.00 3.50 7.32
CA TRP A 51 2.92 2.73 6.08
C TRP A 51 3.71 1.42 6.13
N LYS A 52 4.97 1.47 6.58
CA LYS A 52 5.81 0.27 6.73
C LYS A 52 5.24 -0.71 7.74
N ILE A 53 4.74 -0.23 8.88
CA ILE A 53 4.16 -1.07 9.93
C ILE A 53 2.91 -1.79 9.40
N GLU A 54 2.00 -1.06 8.75
CA GLU A 54 0.77 -1.64 8.24
C GLU A 54 1.03 -2.64 7.10
N LEU A 55 1.98 -2.35 6.20
CA LEU A 55 2.41 -3.32 5.19
C LEU A 55 3.06 -4.57 5.79
N ALA A 56 3.88 -4.42 6.84
CA ALA A 56 4.46 -5.56 7.53
C ALA A 56 3.39 -6.45 8.20
N LYS A 57 2.36 -5.84 8.79
CA LYS A 57 1.20 -6.58 9.31
C LYS A 57 0.47 -7.33 8.19
N LEU A 58 0.22 -6.67 7.06
CA LEU A 58 -0.42 -7.31 5.91
C LEU A 58 0.41 -8.47 5.35
N ALA A 59 1.72 -8.31 5.23
CA ALA A 59 2.63 -9.37 4.78
C ALA A 59 2.54 -10.59 5.72
N LYS A 60 2.57 -10.36 7.03
CA LYS A 60 2.42 -11.43 8.04
C LYS A 60 1.05 -12.12 7.97
N GLU A 61 -0.02 -11.37 7.77
CA GLU A 61 -1.38 -11.91 7.67
C GLU A 61 -1.60 -12.76 6.40
N THR A 62 -0.97 -12.37 5.29
CA THR A 62 -1.21 -12.97 3.97
C THR A 62 -0.15 -14.00 3.56
N GLY A 63 1.02 -13.97 4.21
CA GLY A 63 2.20 -14.75 3.80
C GLY A 63 2.87 -14.22 2.52
N LEU A 64 2.51 -13.02 2.07
CA LEU A 64 3.07 -12.42 0.86
C LEU A 64 4.35 -11.63 1.16
N ASP A 65 5.36 -11.79 0.30
CA ASP A 65 6.48 -10.85 0.23
C ASP A 65 6.02 -9.59 -0.50
N ILE A 66 5.84 -8.49 0.23
CA ILE A 66 5.37 -7.23 -0.31
C ILE A 66 6.55 -6.34 -0.69
N THR A 67 6.64 -6.00 -1.98
CA THR A 67 7.58 -5.00 -2.51
C THR A 67 6.82 -3.72 -2.83
N VAL A 68 7.34 -2.57 -2.40
CA VAL A 68 6.76 -1.26 -2.75
C VAL A 68 7.69 -0.53 -3.71
N CYS A 69 7.18 -0.15 -4.86
CA CYS A 69 7.87 0.71 -5.82
C CYS A 69 7.25 2.11 -5.79
N HIS A 70 8.11 3.08 -5.53
CA HIS A 70 7.75 4.48 -5.42
C HIS A 70 8.03 5.20 -6.73
N LEU A 71 6.99 5.82 -7.31
CA LEU A 71 7.18 6.63 -8.52
C LEU A 71 8.11 7.82 -8.24
N PRO A 72 8.96 8.22 -9.20
CA PRO A 72 9.87 9.33 -9.03
C PRO A 72 9.12 10.63 -8.70
N PRO A 73 9.69 11.49 -7.83
CA PRO A 73 9.06 12.75 -7.47
C PRO A 73 8.84 13.62 -8.71
N GLY A 74 7.59 13.95 -9.02
CA GLY A 74 7.21 14.75 -10.20
C GLY A 74 6.05 14.19 -11.03
N THR A 75 5.60 12.96 -10.80
CA THR A 75 4.49 12.33 -11.56
C THR A 75 3.09 12.80 -11.14
N SER A 76 2.94 13.68 -10.14
CA SER A 76 1.64 14.15 -9.63
C SER A 76 1.13 15.46 -10.25
N LYS A 77 1.78 15.99 -11.30
CA LYS A 77 1.40 17.30 -11.91
C LYS A 77 0.01 17.34 -12.58
N TRP A 78 -0.73 16.22 -12.62
CA TRP A 78 -2.04 16.12 -13.29
C TRP A 78 -3.22 15.77 -12.40
N ASN A 79 -3.05 15.69 -11.07
CA ASN A 79 -4.20 15.73 -10.17
C ASN A 79 -4.57 17.21 -9.96
N LYS A 80 -5.55 17.70 -10.73
CA LYS A 80 -6.21 18.98 -10.42
C LYS A 80 -6.74 18.91 -8.98
N ILE A 81 -6.32 19.86 -8.15
CA ILE A 81 -6.99 20.16 -6.87
C ILE A 81 -8.35 20.78 -7.19
#